data_AF-A0A938D5J7-F1
#
_entry.id   AF-A0A938D5J7-F1
#
_cell.length_a   1.000
_cell.length_b   1.000
_cell.length_c   1.000
_cell.angle_alpha   90.00
_cell.angle_beta   90.00
_cell.angle_gamma   90.00
#
_symmetry.space_group_name_H-M   'P 1'
#
loop_
_entity.id
_entity.type
_entity.pdbx_description
1 polymer ?
#
loop_
_entity_poly.entity_id
_entity_poly.type
_entity_poly.pdbx_seq_one_letter_code
_entity_poly.pdbx_strand_id
1 'polypeptide(L)'
;MSELSARRRHVLGIIVPQVVPSTYGDAKFKRIDANWKPGAGYTTCGGLPSHVASQLGVTDKCKAQGILGSGLASLRDAAMMQNAWVHHDLSRLSAKDAIRPKPGDLYMLCSGEDGAHKTNCICLSTKTKGRPAKVEHVGVIVSARGTLWKTADAGQPNGNVECARYCERTFNPAIGWLTGETDGKGGKPMRRLCGWLDIDKYPFIKYPL
;
A
#
# COMPACT_ATOMS: atom_id res chain seq x y z
N MET A 1 -15.29 6.38 -17.87
CA MET A 1 -14.50 5.77 -16.77
C MET A 1 -14.88 4.32 -16.76
N SER A 2 -13.93 3.38 -16.85
CA SER A 2 -14.29 1.97 -16.71
C SER A 2 -14.95 1.74 -15.35
N GLU A 3 -16.03 0.98 -15.34
CA GLU A 3 -16.73 0.65 -14.11
C GLU A 3 -15.79 -0.14 -13.17
N LEU A 4 -15.81 0.19 -11.88
CA LEU A 4 -15.03 -0.54 -10.87
C LEU A 4 -15.66 -1.92 -10.65
N SER A 5 -14.83 -2.95 -10.48
CA SER A 5 -15.31 -4.28 -10.08
C SER A 5 -16.13 -4.21 -8.79
N ALA A 6 -17.02 -5.19 -8.57
CA ALA A 6 -17.79 -5.28 -7.33
C ALA A 6 -16.88 -5.29 -6.09
N ARG A 7 -15.74 -6.00 -6.19
CA ARG A 7 -14.70 -6.06 -5.17
C ARG A 7 -14.13 -4.67 -4.85
N ARG A 8 -13.74 -3.89 -5.87
CA ARG A 8 -13.22 -2.51 -5.68
C ARG A 8 -14.24 -1.58 -5.08
N ARG A 9 -15.50 -1.63 -5.55
CA ARG A 9 -16.61 -0.86 -4.96
C ARG A 9 -16.81 -1.20 -3.50
N HIS A 10 -16.72 -2.49 -3.14
CA HIS A 10 -16.85 -2.92 -1.75
C HIS A 10 -15.68 -2.45 -0.87
N VAL A 11 -14.44 -2.54 -1.36
CA VAL A 11 -13.26 -2.03 -0.64
C VAL A 11 -13.42 -0.54 -0.33
N LEU A 12 -13.75 0.27 -1.34
CA LEU A 12 -13.80 1.72 -1.21
C LEU A 12 -15.06 2.24 -0.51
N GLY A 13 -16.20 1.60 -0.75
CA GLY A 13 -17.49 2.04 -0.23
C GLY A 13 -17.81 1.50 1.17
N ILE A 14 -17.25 0.34 1.54
CA ILE A 14 -17.62 -0.36 2.78
C ILE A 14 -16.41 -0.64 3.66
N ILE A 15 -15.35 -1.27 3.15
CA ILE A 15 -14.25 -1.74 4.02
C ILE A 15 -13.40 -0.58 4.54
N VAL A 16 -12.84 0.25 3.66
CA VAL A 16 -11.96 1.37 4.06
C VAL A 16 -12.65 2.35 5.02
N PRO A 17 -13.92 2.77 4.79
CA PRO A 17 -14.64 3.65 5.72
C PRO A 17 -14.86 3.11 7.14
N GLN A 18 -14.76 1.79 7.35
CA GLN A 18 -14.84 1.19 8.69
C GLN A 18 -13.65 1.58 9.58
N VAL A 19 -12.52 1.96 8.97
CA VAL A 19 -11.27 2.23 9.69
C VAL A 19 -10.62 3.57 9.34
N VAL A 20 -11.08 4.23 8.27
CA VAL A 20 -10.59 5.56 7.85
C VAL A 20 -11.75 6.58 7.75
N PRO A 21 -11.63 7.77 8.34
CA PRO A 21 -10.55 8.22 9.22
C PRO A 21 -10.67 7.59 10.62
N SER A 22 -9.54 7.42 11.31
CA SER A 22 -9.47 7.08 12.74
C SER A 22 -8.13 7.48 13.34
N THR A 23 -8.07 7.67 14.66
CA THR A 23 -6.85 7.89 15.43
C THR A 23 -6.75 6.85 16.55
N TYR A 24 -5.55 6.59 17.06
CA TYR A 24 -5.36 5.78 18.26
C TYR A 24 -6.36 6.15 19.38
N GLY A 25 -6.96 5.13 19.98
CA GLY A 25 -8.05 5.27 20.95
C GLY A 25 -9.42 5.00 20.35
N ASP A 26 -9.62 5.27 19.06
CA ASP A 26 -10.89 5.03 18.39
C ASP A 26 -11.19 3.54 18.25
N ALA A 27 -12.47 3.16 18.39
CA ALA A 27 -12.93 1.81 18.10
C ALA A 27 -12.66 1.38 16.65
N LYS A 28 -12.63 2.34 15.72
CA LYS A 28 -12.25 2.12 14.32
C LYS A 28 -10.77 1.74 14.18
N PHE A 29 -9.88 2.44 14.86
CA PHE A 29 -8.43 2.21 14.78
C PHE A 29 -8.04 0.81 15.29
N LYS A 30 -8.71 0.34 16.35
CA LYS A 30 -8.51 -1.02 16.91
C LYS A 30 -8.78 -2.15 15.90
N ARG A 31 -9.52 -1.90 14.82
CA ARG A 31 -9.78 -2.89 13.76
C ARG A 31 -8.59 -3.08 12.80
N ILE A 32 -7.69 -2.10 12.73
CA ILE A 32 -6.42 -2.16 12.00
C ILE A 32 -5.38 -2.82 12.89
N ASP A 33 -5.26 -2.35 14.13
CA ASP A 33 -4.35 -2.91 15.12
C ASP A 33 -4.87 -2.63 16.54
N ALA A 34 -5.30 -3.68 17.24
CA ALA A 34 -5.79 -3.57 18.61
C ALA A 34 -4.67 -3.49 19.65
N ASN A 35 -3.43 -3.86 19.26
CA ASN A 35 -2.28 -4.01 20.16
C ASN A 35 -1.30 -2.84 20.06
N TRP A 36 -1.39 -2.04 18.99
CA TRP A 36 -0.58 -0.83 18.85
C TRP A 36 -0.88 0.16 19.98
N LYS A 37 0.16 0.82 20.47
CA LYS A 37 0.08 1.86 21.50
C LYS A 37 1.18 2.91 21.27
N PRO A 38 1.01 4.15 21.78
CA PRO A 38 2.05 5.17 21.71
C PRO A 38 3.40 4.66 22.23
N GLY A 39 4.47 4.90 21.47
CA GLY A 39 5.82 4.40 21.76
C GLY A 39 6.08 2.96 21.32
N ALA A 40 5.15 2.30 20.62
CA ALA A 40 5.42 1.01 19.99
C ALA A 40 6.59 1.12 19.00
N GLY A 41 7.45 0.09 18.96
CA GLY A 41 8.59 0.02 18.04
C GLY A 41 8.24 -0.27 16.58
N TYR A 42 6.97 -0.15 16.20
CA TYR A 42 6.45 -0.44 14.87
C TYR A 42 5.25 0.47 14.54
N THR A 43 4.90 0.52 13.26
CA THR A 43 3.79 1.35 12.75
C THR A 43 2.62 0.51 12.25
N THR A 44 1.42 1.11 12.23
CA THR A 44 0.17 0.43 11.81
C THR A 44 -0.09 0.43 10.31
N CYS A 45 0.84 0.93 9.49
CA CYS A 45 0.64 1.02 8.03
C CYS A 45 0.29 -0.31 7.36
N GLY A 46 0.88 -1.43 7.81
CA GLY A 46 0.53 -2.76 7.32
C GLY A 46 -0.82 -3.30 7.80
N GLY A 47 -1.38 -2.75 8.89
CA GLY A 47 -2.67 -3.19 9.42
C GLY A 47 -3.85 -2.86 8.50
N LEU A 48 -3.79 -1.76 7.74
CA LEU A 48 -4.88 -1.38 6.84
C LEU A 48 -5.01 -2.36 5.65
N PRO A 49 -3.94 -2.70 4.90
CA PRO A 49 -3.98 -3.77 3.90
C PRO A 49 -4.41 -5.12 4.49
N SER A 50 -3.92 -5.50 5.67
CA SER A 50 -4.34 -6.75 6.35
C SER A 50 -5.84 -6.73 6.67
N HIS A 51 -6.37 -5.60 7.16
CA HIS A 51 -7.79 -5.43 7.40
C HIS A 51 -8.60 -5.62 6.11
N VAL A 52 -8.19 -4.96 5.02
CA VAL A 52 -8.84 -5.13 3.70
C VAL A 52 -8.81 -6.59 3.25
N ALA A 53 -7.65 -7.26 3.30
CA ALA A 53 -7.52 -8.66 2.94
C ALA A 53 -8.38 -9.58 3.80
N SER A 54 -8.48 -9.32 5.10
CA SER A 54 -9.35 -10.10 6.02
C SER A 54 -10.82 -9.96 5.65
N GLN A 55 -11.28 -8.76 5.31
CA GLN A 55 -12.68 -8.49 4.99
C GLN A 55 -13.07 -9.10 3.64
N LEU A 56 -12.17 -9.07 2.65
CA LEU A 56 -12.34 -9.75 1.36
C LEU A 56 -12.27 -11.29 1.48
N GLY A 57 -11.74 -11.81 2.59
CA GLY A 57 -11.64 -13.23 2.86
C GLY A 57 -10.53 -13.90 2.04
N VAL A 58 -9.68 -14.67 2.71
CA VAL A 58 -8.53 -15.35 2.10
C VAL A 58 -8.56 -16.84 2.42
N THR A 59 -8.09 -17.66 1.48
CA THR A 59 -7.93 -19.11 1.69
C THR A 59 -6.85 -19.38 2.73
N ASP A 60 -6.86 -20.56 3.35
CA ASP A 60 -5.82 -20.92 4.34
C ASP A 60 -4.41 -20.94 3.71
N LYS A 61 -4.32 -21.31 2.43
CA LYS A 61 -3.10 -21.18 1.63
C LYS A 61 -2.61 -19.73 1.59
N CYS A 62 -3.49 -18.76 1.33
CA CYS A 62 -3.12 -17.35 1.29
C CYS A 62 -2.79 -16.79 2.68
N LYS A 63 -3.46 -17.26 3.75
CA LYS A 63 -3.09 -16.92 5.13
C LYS A 63 -1.66 -17.37 5.45
N ALA A 64 -1.29 -18.60 5.07
CA ALA A 64 0.05 -19.13 5.26
C ALA A 64 1.13 -18.35 4.49
N GLN A 65 0.75 -17.63 3.42
CA GLN A 65 1.65 -16.74 2.67
C GLN A 65 1.83 -15.36 3.34
N GLY A 66 1.15 -15.10 4.46
CA GLY A 66 1.39 -13.92 5.29
C GLY A 66 0.63 -12.65 4.89
N ILE A 67 -0.34 -12.72 3.96
CA ILE A 67 -1.13 -11.55 3.53
C ILE A 67 -1.87 -10.83 4.68
N LEU A 68 -2.13 -11.53 5.79
CA LEU A 68 -2.77 -10.99 6.99
C LEU A 68 -1.78 -10.59 8.10
N GLY A 69 -0.49 -10.84 7.92
CA GLY A 69 0.53 -10.67 8.96
C GLY A 69 0.90 -9.22 9.26
N SER A 70 0.33 -8.24 8.55
CA SER A 70 0.62 -6.80 8.67
C SER A 70 2.09 -6.42 8.45
N GLY A 71 2.93 -7.37 8.03
CA GLY A 71 4.29 -7.12 7.58
C GLY A 71 4.27 -6.39 6.24
N LEU A 72 5.07 -5.33 6.14
CA LEU A 72 5.18 -4.52 4.93
C LEU A 72 5.53 -5.35 3.70
N ALA A 73 6.53 -6.23 3.81
CA ALA A 73 6.96 -7.10 2.71
C ALA A 73 5.94 -8.22 2.43
N SER A 74 5.18 -8.67 3.44
CA SER A 74 4.26 -9.80 3.33
C SER A 74 3.15 -9.55 2.31
N LEU A 75 2.68 -8.30 2.17
CA LEU A 75 1.72 -7.92 1.13
C LEU A 75 2.24 -8.24 -0.28
N ARG A 76 3.47 -7.83 -0.58
CA ARG A 76 4.10 -8.06 -1.87
C ARG A 76 4.36 -9.54 -2.10
N ASP A 77 4.98 -10.20 -1.13
CA ASP A 77 5.42 -11.59 -1.27
C ASP A 77 4.21 -12.50 -1.51
N ALA A 78 3.13 -12.32 -0.74
CA ALA A 78 1.89 -13.03 -0.97
C ALA A 78 1.30 -12.72 -2.36
N ALA A 79 1.27 -11.46 -2.79
CA ALA A 79 0.79 -11.07 -4.13
C ALA A 79 1.61 -11.70 -5.26
N MET A 80 2.93 -11.75 -5.13
CA MET A 80 3.83 -12.36 -6.11
C MET A 80 3.59 -13.87 -6.22
N MET A 81 3.42 -14.56 -5.09
CA MET A 81 3.09 -16.00 -5.07
C MET A 81 1.75 -16.34 -5.76
N GLN A 82 0.88 -15.34 -5.96
CA GLN A 82 -0.42 -15.48 -6.62
C GLN A 82 -0.47 -14.77 -7.99
N ASN A 83 0.67 -14.33 -8.52
CA ASN A 83 0.76 -13.57 -9.78
C ASN A 83 -0.18 -12.33 -9.83
N ALA A 84 -0.45 -11.74 -8.66
CA ALA A 84 -1.32 -10.58 -8.49
C ALA A 84 -0.52 -9.29 -8.26
N TRP A 85 0.80 -9.39 -8.08
CA TRP A 85 1.67 -8.23 -7.94
C TRP A 85 1.92 -7.55 -9.27
N VAL A 86 1.73 -6.23 -9.33
CA VAL A 86 2.08 -5.39 -10.46
C VAL A 86 3.24 -4.49 -10.05
N HIS A 87 4.38 -4.71 -10.68
CA HIS A 87 5.56 -3.89 -10.45
C HIS A 87 5.41 -2.53 -11.14
N HIS A 88 5.84 -1.46 -10.46
CA HIS A 88 5.86 -0.14 -11.07
C HIS A 88 7.10 0.02 -11.98
N ASP A 89 6.91 -0.22 -13.27
CA ASP A 89 8.00 -0.18 -14.27
C ASP A 89 8.30 1.25 -14.74
N LEU A 90 9.47 1.78 -14.32
CA LEU A 90 9.93 3.10 -14.74
C LEU A 90 10.27 3.20 -16.24
N SER A 91 10.56 2.08 -16.91
CA SER A 91 10.93 2.10 -18.32
C SER A 91 9.75 2.38 -19.25
N ARG A 92 8.51 2.24 -18.73
CA ARG A 92 7.25 2.43 -19.46
C ARG A 92 6.55 3.75 -19.14
N LEU A 93 7.29 4.72 -18.59
CA LEU A 93 6.75 5.99 -18.09
C LEU A 93 6.45 7.03 -19.17
N SER A 94 6.61 6.73 -20.46
CA SER A 94 6.15 7.59 -21.56
C SER A 94 4.61 7.62 -21.60
N ALA A 95 4.04 8.34 -20.64
CA ALA A 95 2.71 8.92 -20.39
C ALA A 95 1.41 8.27 -20.89
N LYS A 96 1.39 7.51 -21.99
CA LYS A 96 0.17 6.85 -22.50
C LYS A 96 0.01 5.40 -22.04
N ASP A 97 1.11 4.68 -21.86
CA ASP A 97 1.07 3.23 -21.58
C ASP A 97 1.50 2.85 -20.16
N ALA A 98 1.74 3.85 -19.30
CA ALA A 98 2.10 3.61 -17.91
C ALA A 98 0.94 2.90 -17.21
N ILE A 99 1.15 1.63 -16.84
CA ILE A 99 0.20 0.87 -16.04
C ILE A 99 0.08 1.57 -14.69
N ARG A 100 -1.15 1.88 -14.27
CA ARG A 100 -1.45 2.52 -13.00
C ARG A 100 -2.27 1.59 -12.12
N PRO A 101 -2.15 1.71 -10.79
CA PRO A 101 -3.07 1.03 -9.91
C PRO A 101 -4.49 1.55 -10.12
N LYS A 102 -5.45 0.66 -9.95
CA LYS A 102 -6.87 0.99 -9.97
C LYS A 102 -7.34 1.31 -8.53
N PRO A 103 -8.40 2.12 -8.37
CA PRO A 103 -9.04 2.32 -7.06
C PRO A 103 -9.34 0.97 -6.37
N GLY A 104 -8.93 0.84 -5.11
CA GLY A 104 -9.00 -0.37 -4.29
C GLY A 104 -7.71 -1.18 -4.23
N ASP A 105 -6.73 -0.95 -5.11
CA ASP A 105 -5.45 -1.67 -5.06
C ASP A 105 -4.64 -1.37 -3.79
N LEU A 106 -3.85 -2.34 -3.34
CA LEU A 106 -2.99 -2.19 -2.18
C LEU A 106 -1.58 -1.83 -2.65
N TYR A 107 -1.14 -0.61 -2.41
CA TYR A 107 0.12 -0.09 -2.95
C TYR A 107 1.25 -0.16 -1.92
N MET A 108 2.48 -0.09 -2.42
CA MET A 108 3.70 -0.09 -1.62
C MET A 108 4.66 1.01 -2.04
N LEU A 109 5.18 1.73 -1.05
CA LEU A 109 6.27 2.70 -1.19
C LEU A 109 7.55 2.14 -0.61
N CYS A 110 8.67 2.46 -1.25
CA CYS A 110 10.00 2.12 -0.76
C CYS A 110 10.90 3.36 -0.68
N SER A 111 11.96 3.27 0.13
CA SER A 111 13.06 4.22 0.11
C SER A 111 13.90 4.03 -1.14
N GLY A 112 14.48 5.12 -1.66
CA GLY A 112 15.59 5.03 -2.59
C GLY A 112 15.69 6.14 -3.62
N GLU A 113 16.94 6.54 -3.85
CA GLU A 113 17.43 7.23 -5.05
C GLU A 113 17.37 6.29 -6.27
N ASP A 114 17.23 6.84 -7.47
CA ASP A 114 16.84 6.10 -8.68
C ASP A 114 17.78 4.95 -9.10
N GLY A 115 19.08 5.08 -8.83
CA GLY A 115 20.09 4.07 -9.17
C GLY A 115 20.02 2.81 -8.32
N ALA A 116 19.71 2.94 -7.03
CA ALA A 116 19.65 1.82 -6.09
C ALA A 116 18.39 0.99 -6.27
N HIS A 117 17.29 1.55 -6.78
CA HIS A 117 16.05 0.78 -6.95
C HIS A 117 16.08 -0.11 -8.19
N LYS A 118 16.62 0.36 -9.33
CA LYS A 118 16.70 -0.49 -10.55
C LYS A 118 17.58 -1.73 -10.34
N THR A 119 18.59 -1.62 -9.48
CA THR A 119 19.55 -2.69 -9.21
C THR A 119 19.24 -3.45 -7.94
N ASN A 120 18.86 -2.77 -6.84
CA ASN A 120 18.77 -3.33 -5.50
C ASN A 120 17.39 -3.18 -4.85
N CYS A 121 16.32 -2.88 -5.60
CA CYS A 121 15.01 -2.95 -4.96
C CYS A 121 14.77 -4.40 -4.53
N ILE A 122 14.56 -4.64 -3.24
CA ILE A 122 14.16 -5.96 -2.77
C ILE A 122 12.82 -6.39 -3.39
N CYS A 123 12.04 -5.44 -3.94
CA CYS A 123 10.86 -5.73 -4.77
C CYS A 123 11.19 -6.27 -6.17
N LEU A 124 12.44 -6.18 -6.62
CA LEU A 124 12.91 -6.56 -7.96
C LEU A 124 13.99 -7.64 -7.96
N SER A 125 14.76 -7.78 -6.88
CA SER A 125 15.90 -8.70 -6.81
C SER A 125 15.88 -9.55 -5.55
N THR A 126 16.00 -10.87 -5.75
CA THR A 126 16.33 -11.84 -4.70
C THR A 126 17.84 -11.99 -4.48
N LYS A 127 18.69 -11.26 -5.25
CA LYS A 127 20.14 -11.54 -5.37
C LYS A 127 21.02 -10.29 -5.54
N THR A 128 20.87 -9.24 -4.73
CA THR A 128 21.76 -8.07 -4.82
C THR A 128 22.60 -7.84 -3.57
N LYS A 129 23.90 -7.56 -3.80
CA LYS A 129 24.92 -7.27 -2.79
C LYS A 129 24.84 -5.83 -2.23
N GLY A 130 23.88 -5.01 -2.66
CA GLY A 130 23.64 -3.65 -2.16
C GLY A 130 22.55 -3.58 -1.09
N ARG A 131 22.51 -2.51 -0.29
CA ARG A 131 21.45 -2.31 0.72
C ARG A 131 20.10 -2.25 0.00
N PRO A 132 19.18 -3.19 0.25
CA PRO A 132 17.91 -3.21 -0.45
C PRO A 132 17.10 -1.94 -0.19
N ALA A 133 16.32 -1.50 -1.18
CA ALA A 133 15.28 -0.50 -0.95
C ALA A 133 14.38 -0.98 0.21
N LYS A 134 14.30 -0.22 1.30
CA LYS A 134 13.47 -0.59 2.46
C LYS A 134 12.02 -0.27 2.11
N VAL A 135 11.10 -1.18 2.43
CA VAL A 135 9.67 -0.85 2.34
C VAL A 135 9.37 0.17 3.44
N GLU A 136 8.84 1.32 3.06
CA GLU A 136 8.61 2.45 3.97
C GLU A 136 7.13 2.57 4.33
N HIS A 137 6.23 2.21 3.41
CA HIS A 137 4.80 2.41 3.60
C HIS A 137 3.98 1.50 2.69
N VAL A 138 2.76 1.18 3.12
CA VAL A 138 1.72 0.52 2.32
C VAL A 138 0.37 1.16 2.62
N GLY A 139 -0.55 1.07 1.68
CA GLY A 139 -1.90 1.60 1.87
C GLY A 139 -2.85 1.17 0.76
N VAL A 140 -3.98 1.87 0.64
CA VAL A 140 -5.01 1.60 -0.38
C VAL A 140 -5.09 2.77 -1.36
N ILE A 141 -5.15 2.47 -2.65
CA ILE A 141 -5.36 3.47 -3.70
C ILE A 141 -6.84 3.85 -3.72
N VAL A 142 -7.15 5.14 -3.50
CA VAL A 142 -8.52 5.68 -3.65
C VAL A 142 -8.70 6.24 -5.06
N SER A 143 -7.68 6.91 -5.59
CA SER A 143 -7.62 7.41 -6.97
C SER A 143 -6.16 7.60 -7.40
N ALA A 144 -5.83 7.18 -8.62
CA ALA A 144 -4.49 7.33 -9.21
C ALA A 144 -4.52 8.14 -10.52
N ARG A 145 -5.39 9.15 -10.59
CA ARG A 145 -5.58 10.00 -11.79
C ARG A 145 -4.54 11.11 -11.87
N GLY A 146 -3.97 11.29 -13.06
CA GLY A 146 -3.00 12.37 -13.31
C GLY A 146 -1.82 12.34 -12.34
N THR A 147 -1.44 13.53 -11.86
CA THR A 147 -0.37 13.73 -10.88
C THR A 147 -0.90 13.85 -9.46
N LEU A 148 -2.21 13.98 -9.22
CA LEU A 148 -2.78 14.09 -7.88
C LEU A 148 -3.51 12.82 -7.50
N TRP A 149 -2.88 12.02 -6.65
CA TRP A 149 -3.40 10.75 -6.19
C TRP A 149 -4.06 10.92 -4.83
N LYS A 150 -5.07 10.08 -4.57
CA LYS A 150 -5.69 9.93 -3.26
C LYS A 150 -5.44 8.52 -2.76
N THR A 151 -4.97 8.41 -1.53
CA THR A 151 -4.72 7.13 -0.85
C THR A 151 -5.44 7.10 0.49
N ALA A 152 -5.68 5.90 1.00
CA ALA A 152 -6.05 5.68 2.39
C ALA A 152 -4.89 4.97 3.07
N ASP A 153 -4.40 5.56 4.15
CA ASP A 153 -3.16 5.18 4.80
C ASP A 153 -3.36 5.03 6.31
N ALA A 154 -2.67 4.08 6.92
CA ALA A 154 -2.58 3.93 8.38
C ALA A 154 -1.13 4.12 8.83
N GLY A 155 -0.92 4.29 10.14
CA GLY A 155 0.39 4.53 10.72
C GLY A 155 0.98 5.89 10.38
N GLN A 156 0.12 6.87 10.11
CA GLN A 156 0.50 8.24 9.80
C GLN A 156 0.53 9.04 11.12
N PRO A 157 1.53 9.92 11.35
CA PRO A 157 1.64 10.65 12.62
C PRO A 157 0.51 11.68 12.78
N ASN A 158 -0.03 11.77 14.00
CA ASN A 158 -0.96 12.80 14.45
C ASN A 158 -0.58 13.23 15.88
N GLY A 159 0.36 14.17 16.01
CA GLY A 159 0.99 14.47 17.30
C GLY A 159 1.83 13.28 17.78
N ASN A 160 1.60 12.83 19.03
CA ASN A 160 2.31 11.71 19.64
C ASN A 160 1.66 10.34 19.37
N VAL A 161 0.63 10.28 18.52
CA VAL A 161 -0.12 9.05 18.21
C VAL A 161 -0.19 8.79 16.71
N GLU A 162 -0.57 7.57 16.33
CA GLU A 162 -0.83 7.20 14.94
C GLU A 162 -2.30 7.38 14.57
N CYS A 163 -2.53 7.64 13.29
CA CYS A 163 -3.85 7.73 12.69
C CYS A 163 -3.92 6.97 11.37
N ALA A 164 -5.15 6.66 10.96
CA ALA A 164 -5.50 6.26 9.61
C ALA A 164 -6.33 7.36 8.95
N ARG A 165 -5.94 7.82 7.76
CA ARG A 165 -6.56 8.96 7.07
C ARG A 165 -6.51 8.82 5.56
N TYR A 166 -7.29 9.66 4.88
CA TYR A 166 -7.13 9.90 3.46
C TYR A 166 -6.01 10.90 3.22
N CYS A 167 -5.12 10.59 2.29
CA CYS A 167 -3.97 11.39 1.94
C CYS A 167 -4.02 11.82 0.48
N GLU A 168 -3.63 13.06 0.23
CA GLU A 168 -3.35 13.55 -1.13
C GLU A 168 -1.85 13.44 -1.40
N ARG A 169 -1.50 12.84 -2.53
CA ARG A 169 -0.12 12.57 -2.92
C ARG A 169 0.15 13.11 -4.32
N THR A 170 1.21 13.88 -4.50
CA THR A 170 1.66 14.28 -5.83
C THR A 170 2.53 13.16 -6.40
N PHE A 171 2.08 12.57 -7.51
CA PHE A 171 2.81 11.60 -8.30
C PHE A 171 3.59 12.31 -9.40
N ASN A 172 4.91 12.09 -9.43
CA ASN A 172 5.77 12.47 -10.54
C ASN A 172 5.90 11.27 -11.49
N PRO A 173 5.23 11.29 -12.65
CA PRO A 173 5.27 10.19 -13.60
C PRO A 173 6.61 10.04 -14.31
N ALA A 174 7.49 11.05 -14.32
CA ALA A 174 8.78 10.95 -15.00
C ALA A 174 9.77 10.06 -14.24
N ILE A 175 9.67 10.06 -12.90
CA ILE A 175 10.58 9.32 -12.02
C ILE A 175 9.86 8.24 -11.21
N GLY A 176 8.52 8.20 -11.22
CA GLY A 176 7.73 7.19 -10.51
C GLY A 176 7.64 7.41 -9.01
N TRP A 177 7.73 8.66 -8.57
CA TRP A 177 7.76 9.00 -7.15
C TRP A 177 6.41 9.58 -6.73
N LEU A 178 5.93 9.22 -5.55
CA LEU A 178 4.83 9.89 -4.88
C LEU A 178 5.39 10.76 -3.76
N THR A 179 4.80 11.92 -3.50
CA THR A 179 5.04 12.61 -2.23
C THR A 179 4.71 11.64 -1.11
N GLY A 180 5.73 11.34 -0.32
CA GLY A 180 5.58 10.60 0.92
C GLY A 180 4.91 11.45 1.98
N GLU A 181 4.78 10.87 3.16
CA GLU A 181 4.40 11.60 4.34
C GLU A 181 5.59 12.28 5.00
N THR A 182 5.33 13.17 5.97
CA THR A 182 6.35 13.87 6.75
C THR A 182 7.40 12.91 7.32
N ASP A 183 8.69 13.16 7.09
CA ASP A 183 9.82 12.35 7.57
C ASP A 183 10.19 12.58 9.05
N GLY A 184 9.36 13.32 9.79
CA GLY A 184 9.69 13.79 11.14
C GLY A 184 10.68 14.96 11.18
N LYS A 185 11.13 15.49 10.03
CA LYS A 185 12.00 16.68 9.91
C LYS A 185 11.31 17.86 9.23
N GLY A 186 9.97 17.84 9.16
CA GLY A 186 9.16 18.93 8.61
C GLY A 186 8.99 18.92 7.08
N GLY A 187 9.56 17.94 6.35
CA GLY A 187 9.37 17.77 4.91
C GLY A 187 8.59 16.51 4.58
N LYS A 188 7.83 16.50 3.47
CA LYS A 188 7.26 15.29 2.86
C LYS A 188 8.30 14.70 1.90
N PRO A 189 9.21 13.79 2.31
CA PRO A 189 10.11 13.12 1.37
C PRO A 189 9.30 12.48 0.26
N MET A 190 9.73 12.65 -0.97
CA MET A 190 9.22 11.81 -2.03
C MET A 190 9.64 10.36 -1.77
N ARG A 191 8.72 9.42 -2.00
CA ARG A 191 8.95 7.99 -1.89
C ARG A 191 8.63 7.36 -3.22
N ARG A 192 9.40 6.34 -3.59
CA ARG A 192 9.20 5.65 -4.86
C ARG A 192 8.06 4.66 -4.75
N LEU A 193 7.20 4.62 -5.77
CA LEU A 193 6.21 3.55 -5.92
C LEU A 193 6.95 2.26 -6.29
N CYS A 194 6.89 1.23 -5.45
CA CYS A 194 7.48 -0.08 -5.75
C CYS A 194 6.51 -0.93 -6.59
N GLY A 195 5.22 -0.84 -6.33
CA GLY A 195 4.19 -1.59 -7.03
C GLY A 195 2.90 -1.68 -6.22
N TRP A 196 2.02 -2.57 -6.63
CA TRP A 196 0.75 -2.81 -5.95
C TRP A 196 0.24 -4.24 -6.15
N LEU A 197 -0.59 -4.69 -5.21
CA LEU A 197 -1.42 -5.88 -5.35
C LEU A 197 -2.68 -5.48 -6.11
N ASP A 198 -2.90 -6.10 -7.28
CA ASP A 198 -4.16 -5.99 -8.03
C ASP A 198 -5.21 -6.87 -7.35
N ILE A 199 -6.14 -6.23 -6.63
CA ILE A 199 -7.08 -6.96 -5.79
C ILE A 199 -8.03 -7.86 -6.58
N ASP A 200 -8.20 -7.63 -7.89
CA ASP A 200 -9.04 -8.46 -8.75
C ASP A 200 -8.32 -9.75 -9.18
N LYS A 201 -6.98 -9.74 -9.21
CA LYS A 201 -6.16 -10.92 -9.55
C LYS A 201 -5.86 -11.82 -8.35
N TYR A 202 -5.87 -11.26 -7.15
CA TYR A 202 -5.62 -12.05 -5.93
C TYR A 202 -6.82 -12.95 -5.60
N PRO A 203 -6.61 -14.21 -5.16
CA PRO A 203 -7.68 -15.18 -4.93
C PRO A 203 -8.43 -14.95 -3.61
N PHE A 204 -9.04 -13.78 -3.47
CA PHE A 204 -9.98 -13.49 -2.39
C PHE A 204 -11.28 -14.28 -2.57
N ILE A 205 -11.87 -14.71 -1.45
CA ILE A 205 -13.04 -15.60 -1.43
C ILE A 205 -14.35 -14.81 -1.62
N LYS A 206 -14.45 -13.62 -1.03
CA LYS A 206 -15.67 -12.80 -1.12
C LYS A 206 -15.59 -11.85 -2.31
N TYR A 207 -16.76 -11.60 -2.89
CA TYR A 207 -16.91 -10.79 -4.10
C TYR A 207 -16.02 -11.34 -5.24
N PRO A 208 -16.27 -12.59 -5.70
CA PRO A 208 -15.68 -13.09 -6.93
C PRO A 208 -16.06 -12.15 -8.08
N LEU A 209 -15.19 -12.10 -9.09
CA LEU A 209 -15.31 -11.18 -10.24
C LEU A 209 -16.61 -11.38 -11.01
#